data_AF-A0A0S8KQQ0-F1
#
_entry.id   AF-A0A0S8KQQ0-F1
#
_cell.length_a   1.000
_cell.length_b   1.000
_cell.length_c   1.000
_cell.angle_alpha   90.00
_cell.angle_beta   90.00
_cell.angle_gamma   90.00
#
_symmetry.space_group_name_H-M   'P 1'
#
loop_
_entity.id
_entity.type
_entity.pdbx_description
1 polymer ?
#
loop_
_entity_poly.entity_id
_entity_poly.type
_entity_poly.pdbx_seq_one_letter_code
_entity_poly.pdbx_strand_id
1 'polypeptide(L)'
;MLQRRPLLVRIGNDPEVRPQAGLSQADVIFEEAMDGWSLTRFTAIIWSKDPELLRPVRSARLFTIDLGYMFDGALVHSGANDQVRWLLSQSTITDLDEYFHPTPYLWLEPEGKWKEYPWMGRVATSAQRVREYMARKGMDKAVRIPGFSFSAAGDPLPEGEPATYIHVPYPRRALVEYRYDQEQHFYQRFTQGEPHMDDLNGEQLSAANVIVHYATYEETDVVDVLGAPTFNIVFSGEGRAQIFRDGVMIEAKWAKPGPQDFVRYVYLDGSPVPLHPGQTWIEVVPTDYQITYQEE
;
A
#
# COMPACT_ATOMS: atom_id res chain seq x y z
N MET A 1 14.66 12.62 -11.21
CA MET A 1 13.37 11.91 -11.20
C MET A 1 13.50 10.63 -11.99
N LEU A 2 13.01 9.52 -11.45
CA LEU A 2 12.91 8.27 -12.20
C LEU A 2 11.87 8.43 -13.30
N GLN A 3 12.22 7.99 -14.51
CA GLN A 3 11.31 8.04 -15.67
C GLN A 3 10.78 6.65 -16.03
N ARG A 4 10.81 5.70 -15.09
CA ARG A 4 10.25 4.35 -15.30
C ARG A 4 8.87 4.24 -14.70
N ARG A 5 8.05 3.34 -15.22
CA ARG A 5 6.73 3.05 -14.66
C ARG A 5 6.81 2.39 -13.27
N PRO A 6 6.08 2.89 -12.25
CA PRO A 6 5.91 2.21 -10.98
C PRO A 6 5.18 0.87 -11.15
N LEU A 7 5.54 -0.12 -10.35
CA LEU A 7 4.76 -1.36 -10.22
C LEU A 7 3.85 -1.23 -9.00
N LEU A 8 2.57 -1.56 -9.15
CA LEU A 8 1.57 -1.55 -8.09
C LEU A 8 1.27 -3.00 -7.76
N VAL A 9 1.99 -3.56 -6.80
CA VAL A 9 1.94 -4.99 -6.50
C VAL A 9 0.97 -5.24 -5.38
N ARG A 10 -0.06 -6.04 -5.67
CA ARG A 10 -1.05 -6.46 -4.67
C ARG A 10 -0.50 -7.56 -3.81
N ILE A 11 -0.38 -7.31 -2.51
CA ILE A 11 0.22 -8.22 -1.56
C ILE A 11 -0.79 -8.59 -0.48
N GLY A 12 -0.96 -9.88 -0.22
CA GLY A 12 -1.86 -10.42 0.81
C GLY A 12 -1.37 -10.12 2.23
N ASN A 13 -2.31 -9.97 3.15
CA ASN A 13 -2.02 -9.76 4.56
C ASN A 13 -2.63 -10.83 5.48
N ASP A 14 -2.93 -12.02 4.96
CA ASP A 14 -3.52 -13.10 5.75
C ASP A 14 -2.48 -13.60 6.80
N PRO A 15 -2.84 -13.79 8.09
CA PRO A 15 -1.88 -14.19 9.12
C PRO A 15 -1.12 -15.48 8.82
N GLU A 16 -1.74 -16.40 8.08
CA GLU A 16 -1.22 -17.72 7.73
C GLU A 16 -0.04 -17.67 6.76
N VAL A 17 0.18 -16.53 6.09
CA VAL A 17 1.17 -16.38 5.01
C VAL A 17 2.14 -15.22 5.26
N ARG A 18 2.07 -14.61 6.46
CA ARG A 18 3.04 -13.65 6.99
C ARG A 18 4.32 -14.37 7.48
N PRO A 19 5.46 -13.68 7.58
CA PRO A 19 5.71 -12.31 7.05
C PRO A 19 5.67 -12.27 5.52
N GLN A 20 5.32 -11.13 4.92
CA GLN A 20 5.45 -10.91 3.48
C GLN A 20 6.91 -10.79 3.08
N ALA A 21 7.20 -10.86 1.77
CA ALA A 21 8.54 -10.57 1.26
C ALA A 21 8.54 -9.32 0.36
N GLY A 22 9.51 -8.45 0.54
CA GLY A 22 9.85 -7.32 -0.34
C GLY A 22 9.17 -5.99 -0.01
N LEU A 23 8.41 -5.91 1.09
CA LEU A 23 7.73 -4.68 1.51
C LEU A 23 8.72 -3.62 2.03
N SER A 24 9.81 -4.00 2.71
CA SER A 24 10.89 -3.09 3.16
C SER A 24 11.56 -2.33 2.01
N GLN A 25 11.38 -2.80 0.78
CA GLN A 25 11.93 -2.21 -0.43
C GLN A 25 10.88 -1.47 -1.29
N ALA A 26 9.64 -1.35 -0.84
CA ALA A 26 8.65 -0.49 -1.49
C ALA A 26 8.93 1.00 -1.20
N ASP A 27 8.50 1.89 -2.10
CA ASP A 27 8.58 3.34 -1.84
C ASP A 27 7.38 3.82 -1.04
N VAL A 28 6.20 3.33 -1.40
CA VAL A 28 4.93 3.64 -0.74
C VAL A 28 4.13 2.34 -0.60
N ILE A 29 3.48 2.16 0.54
CA ILE A 29 2.57 1.02 0.77
C ILE A 29 1.22 1.58 1.16
N PHE A 30 0.20 1.24 0.39
CA PHE A 30 -1.19 1.46 0.80
C PHE A 30 -1.68 0.22 1.53
N GLU A 31 -2.30 0.40 2.69
CA GLU A 31 -3.03 -0.64 3.41
C GLU A 31 -4.50 -0.23 3.47
N GLU A 32 -5.39 -1.14 3.05
CA GLU A 32 -6.82 -0.91 3.09
C GLU A 32 -7.55 -2.15 3.60
N ALA A 33 -8.72 -1.95 4.23
CA ALA A 33 -9.55 -3.06 4.67
C ALA A 33 -10.09 -3.88 3.48
N MET A 34 -10.10 -5.19 3.64
CA MET A 34 -10.66 -6.14 2.68
C MET A 34 -12.17 -6.31 2.90
N ASP A 35 -12.83 -6.84 1.87
CA ASP A 35 -14.21 -7.32 1.85
C ASP A 35 -14.62 -8.00 3.18
N GLY A 36 -15.80 -7.63 3.68
CA GLY A 36 -16.35 -8.15 4.94
C GLY A 36 -15.64 -7.69 6.22
N TRP A 37 -14.77 -6.68 6.15
CA TRP A 37 -14.08 -6.06 7.30
C TRP A 37 -13.33 -7.06 8.18
N SER A 38 -12.72 -8.08 7.57
CA SER A 38 -12.13 -9.22 8.29
C SER A 38 -10.59 -9.21 8.31
N LEU A 39 -9.97 -8.48 7.40
CA LEU A 39 -8.53 -8.40 7.14
C LEU A 39 -8.23 -7.07 6.43
N THR A 40 -6.96 -6.72 6.26
CA THR A 40 -6.51 -5.69 5.31
C THR A 40 -5.76 -6.32 4.12
N ARG A 41 -5.42 -5.53 3.12
CA ARG A 41 -4.50 -5.92 2.04
C ARG A 41 -3.61 -4.76 1.63
N PHE A 42 -2.46 -5.08 1.04
CA PHE A 42 -1.48 -4.07 0.67
C PHE A 42 -1.42 -3.85 -0.84
N THR A 43 -1.17 -2.60 -1.23
CA THR A 43 -0.66 -2.24 -2.56
C THR A 43 0.72 -1.61 -2.39
N ALA A 44 1.76 -2.38 -2.71
CA ALA A 44 3.14 -1.92 -2.67
C ALA A 44 3.51 -1.21 -3.97
N ILE A 45 3.86 0.08 -3.88
CA ILE A 45 4.36 0.89 -4.98
C ILE A 45 5.87 0.70 -5.08
N ILE A 46 6.31 -0.02 -6.11
CA ILE A 46 7.73 -0.31 -6.37
C ILE A 46 8.21 0.59 -7.50
N TRP A 47 9.05 1.56 -7.15
CA TRP A 47 9.53 2.57 -8.09
C TRP A 47 11.03 2.81 -8.05
N SER A 48 11.67 2.95 -6.89
CA SER A 48 13.11 3.25 -6.80
C SER A 48 14.00 2.02 -6.64
N LYS A 49 13.50 0.96 -6.02
CA LYS A 49 14.19 -0.32 -5.82
C LYS A 49 13.60 -1.42 -6.72
N ASP A 50 14.28 -2.58 -6.76
CA ASP A 50 13.83 -3.76 -7.49
C ASP A 50 13.92 -5.01 -6.59
N PRO A 51 12.92 -5.25 -5.72
CA PRO A 51 12.91 -6.41 -4.83
C PRO A 51 12.97 -7.72 -5.62
N GLU A 52 13.84 -8.63 -5.20
CA GLU A 52 14.04 -9.94 -5.83
C GLU A 52 12.90 -10.93 -5.52
N LEU A 53 12.11 -10.67 -4.49
CA LEU A 53 10.92 -11.43 -4.14
C LEU A 53 9.82 -10.50 -3.63
N LEU A 54 8.63 -10.66 -4.18
CA LEU A 54 7.38 -9.99 -3.77
C LEU A 54 6.31 -11.05 -3.58
N ARG A 55 5.82 -11.22 -2.35
CA ARG A 55 4.79 -12.22 -2.02
C ARG A 55 4.00 -11.90 -0.74
N PRO A 56 2.83 -12.51 -0.56
CA PRO A 56 2.07 -13.25 -1.56
C PRO A 56 1.31 -12.32 -2.49
N VAL A 57 1.43 -12.50 -3.81
CA VAL A 57 0.64 -11.72 -4.77
C VAL A 57 -0.83 -12.10 -4.64
N ARG A 58 -1.71 -11.10 -4.51
CA ARG A 58 -3.15 -11.30 -4.32
C ARG A 58 -3.96 -10.44 -5.27
N SER A 59 -5.28 -10.55 -5.15
CA SER A 59 -6.20 -10.04 -6.15
C SER A 59 -6.29 -8.51 -6.20
N ALA A 60 -6.76 -7.98 -7.33
CA ALA A 60 -7.16 -6.59 -7.45
C ALA A 60 -8.50 -6.33 -6.72
N ARG A 61 -8.76 -5.05 -6.43
CA ARG A 61 -10.02 -4.50 -5.88
C ARG A 61 -10.33 -3.16 -6.56
N LEU A 62 -11.53 -2.62 -6.35
CA LEU A 62 -11.92 -1.32 -6.93
C LEU A 62 -10.88 -0.23 -6.62
N PHE A 63 -10.47 -0.12 -5.36
CA PHE A 63 -9.45 0.83 -4.92
C PHE A 63 -8.11 0.74 -5.69
N THR A 64 -7.75 -0.45 -6.16
CA THR A 64 -6.49 -0.65 -6.89
C THR A 64 -6.52 -0.07 -8.30
N ILE A 65 -7.71 0.11 -8.86
CA ILE A 65 -7.93 0.80 -10.14
C ILE A 65 -7.65 2.30 -9.94
N ASP A 66 -8.12 2.90 -8.85
CA ASP A 66 -7.83 4.30 -8.53
C ASP A 66 -6.33 4.56 -8.37
N LEU A 67 -5.62 3.66 -7.68
CA LEU A 67 -4.16 3.73 -7.58
C LEU A 67 -3.50 3.58 -8.96
N GLY A 68 -3.99 2.67 -9.80
CA GLY A 68 -3.53 2.50 -11.17
C GLY A 68 -3.59 3.77 -12.00
N TYR A 69 -4.71 4.51 -11.90
CA TYR A 69 -4.85 5.83 -12.53
C TYR A 69 -3.94 6.89 -11.92
N MET A 70 -3.88 6.96 -10.59
CA MET A 70 -3.07 7.96 -9.88
C MET A 70 -1.57 7.87 -10.21
N PHE A 71 -1.05 6.65 -10.34
CA PHE A 71 0.38 6.42 -10.59
C PHE A 71 0.72 6.19 -12.08
N ASP A 72 -0.27 6.02 -12.96
CA ASP A 72 -0.07 5.46 -14.32
C ASP A 72 0.84 4.22 -14.30
N GLY A 73 0.63 3.39 -13.27
CA GLY A 73 1.47 2.26 -12.91
C GLY A 73 1.03 0.97 -13.58
N ALA A 74 1.89 -0.05 -13.50
CA ALA A 74 1.53 -1.41 -13.88
C ALA A 74 0.94 -2.15 -12.68
N LEU A 75 -0.34 -2.54 -12.77
CA LEU A 75 -1.04 -3.25 -11.70
C LEU A 75 -0.68 -4.74 -11.77
N VAL A 76 0.00 -5.23 -10.75
CA VAL A 76 0.51 -6.60 -10.63
C VAL A 76 -0.32 -7.33 -9.58
N HIS A 77 -1.10 -8.32 -9.99
CA HIS A 77 -2.02 -9.04 -9.12
C HIS A 77 -2.33 -10.46 -9.62
N SER A 78 -2.93 -11.27 -8.74
CA SER A 78 -3.43 -12.61 -9.07
C SER A 78 -4.93 -12.66 -8.85
N GLY A 79 -5.67 -12.58 -9.96
CA GLY A 79 -7.12 -12.61 -10.00
C GLY A 79 -7.80 -11.32 -9.52
N ALA A 80 -9.13 -11.31 -9.65
CA ALA A 80 -10.07 -10.31 -9.15
C ALA A 80 -11.48 -10.93 -9.18
N ASN A 81 -12.47 -10.30 -8.54
CA ASN A 81 -13.87 -10.66 -8.83
C ASN A 81 -14.24 -10.22 -10.26
N ASP A 82 -15.31 -10.77 -10.82
CA ASP A 82 -15.64 -10.57 -12.23
C ASP A 82 -15.96 -9.12 -12.59
N GLN A 83 -16.57 -8.36 -11.68
CA GLN A 83 -16.82 -6.94 -11.92
C GLN A 83 -15.54 -6.11 -11.95
N VAL A 84 -14.62 -6.33 -11.00
CA VAL A 84 -13.31 -5.64 -10.99
C VAL A 84 -12.51 -6.01 -12.22
N ARG A 85 -12.52 -7.29 -12.63
CA ARG A 85 -11.87 -7.74 -13.86
C ARG A 85 -12.49 -7.11 -15.09
N TRP A 86 -13.82 -7.02 -15.15
CA TRP A 86 -14.51 -6.32 -16.23
C TRP A 86 -14.10 -4.85 -16.28
N LEU A 87 -14.13 -4.13 -15.15
CA LEU A 87 -13.69 -2.73 -15.09
C LEU A 87 -12.23 -2.54 -15.52
N LEU A 88 -11.32 -3.40 -15.09
CA LEU A 88 -9.92 -3.39 -15.53
C LEU A 88 -9.81 -3.58 -17.06
N SER A 89 -10.58 -4.50 -17.65
CA SER A 89 -10.60 -4.71 -19.10
C SER A 89 -11.14 -3.50 -19.90
N GLN A 90 -11.91 -2.63 -19.25
CA GLN A 90 -12.37 -1.37 -19.85
C GLN A 90 -11.42 -0.19 -19.58
N SER A 91 -10.42 -0.37 -18.73
CA SER A 91 -9.49 0.67 -18.31
C SER A 91 -8.32 0.84 -19.26
N THR A 92 -7.59 1.94 -19.12
CA THR A 92 -6.31 2.17 -19.80
C THR A 92 -5.10 1.74 -18.97
N ILE A 93 -5.33 1.11 -17.81
CA ILE A 93 -4.27 0.71 -16.89
C ILE A 93 -3.49 -0.46 -17.50
N THR A 94 -2.18 -0.50 -17.26
CA THR A 94 -1.39 -1.69 -17.57
C THR A 94 -1.70 -2.76 -16.54
N ASP A 95 -2.71 -3.55 -16.84
CA ASP A 95 -3.17 -4.70 -16.05
C ASP A 95 -2.28 -5.92 -16.36
N LEU A 96 -1.69 -6.51 -15.32
CA LEU A 96 -0.87 -7.71 -15.40
C LEU A 96 -1.48 -8.87 -14.60
N ASP A 97 -2.81 -9.05 -14.54
CA ASP A 97 -3.44 -10.22 -13.89
C ASP A 97 -2.75 -11.54 -14.32
N GLU A 98 -2.27 -12.31 -13.35
CA GLU A 98 -1.64 -13.62 -13.53
C GLU A 98 -2.45 -14.56 -14.45
N TYR A 99 -3.78 -14.51 -14.38
CA TYR A 99 -4.66 -15.36 -15.19
C TYR A 99 -4.51 -15.11 -16.70
N PHE A 100 -4.15 -13.90 -17.11
CA PHE A 100 -3.94 -13.52 -18.52
C PHE A 100 -2.45 -13.39 -18.86
N HIS A 101 -1.61 -13.18 -17.84
CA HIS A 101 -0.16 -13.01 -17.95
C HIS A 101 0.56 -14.01 -17.01
N PRO A 102 0.67 -15.31 -17.37
CA PRO A 102 1.22 -16.33 -16.47
C PRO A 102 2.71 -16.10 -16.14
N THR A 103 3.43 -15.40 -17.01
CA THR A 103 4.69 -14.71 -16.66
C THR A 103 4.35 -13.24 -16.48
N PRO A 104 4.85 -12.52 -15.47
CA PRO A 104 6.12 -12.74 -14.74
C PRO A 104 6.01 -13.53 -13.43
N TYR A 105 4.87 -14.14 -13.13
CA TYR A 105 4.64 -14.81 -11.84
C TYR A 105 5.41 -16.11 -11.68
N LEU A 106 5.45 -16.58 -10.45
CA LEU A 106 5.91 -17.91 -10.06
C LEU A 106 5.06 -18.43 -8.91
N TRP A 107 4.80 -19.74 -8.92
CA TRP A 107 4.21 -20.44 -7.80
C TRP A 107 5.32 -21.06 -6.97
N LEU A 108 5.40 -20.67 -5.70
CA LEU A 108 6.32 -21.28 -4.75
C LEU A 108 5.88 -22.73 -4.51
N GLU A 109 6.81 -23.66 -4.68
CA GLU A 109 6.56 -25.07 -4.40
C GLU A 109 6.25 -25.25 -2.90
N PRO A 110 5.32 -26.14 -2.53
CA PRO A 110 4.92 -26.39 -1.15
C PRO A 110 5.99 -27.23 -0.41
N GLU A 111 7.22 -26.73 -0.38
CA GLU A 111 8.40 -27.35 0.20
C GLU A 111 9.08 -26.38 1.18
N GLY A 112 9.90 -26.94 2.08
CA GLY A 112 10.62 -26.15 3.09
C GLY A 112 9.67 -25.26 3.91
N LYS A 113 9.95 -23.96 3.98
CA LYS A 113 9.13 -23.00 4.74
C LYS A 113 7.74 -22.73 4.13
N TRP A 114 7.51 -23.12 2.87
CA TRP A 114 6.23 -22.90 2.17
C TRP A 114 5.27 -24.08 2.27
N LYS A 115 5.70 -25.18 2.89
CA LYS A 115 4.96 -26.44 2.96
C LYS A 115 3.55 -26.28 3.53
N GLU A 116 3.42 -25.48 4.59
CA GLU A 116 2.16 -25.26 5.29
C GLU A 116 1.37 -24.06 4.73
N TYR A 117 1.88 -23.39 3.69
CA TYR A 117 1.19 -22.24 3.13
C TYR A 117 0.00 -22.68 2.27
N PRO A 118 -1.18 -22.09 2.47
CA PRO A 118 -2.29 -22.29 1.54
C PRO A 118 -1.90 -21.82 0.15
N TRP A 119 -2.59 -22.31 -0.89
CA TRP A 119 -2.29 -21.97 -2.29
C TRP A 119 -2.22 -20.44 -2.53
N MET A 120 -3.10 -19.68 -1.88
CA MET A 120 -3.16 -18.22 -1.96
C MET A 120 -1.94 -17.49 -1.37
N GLY A 121 -1.09 -18.19 -0.62
CA GLY A 121 0.17 -17.69 -0.07
C GLY A 121 1.40 -17.90 -0.95
N ARG A 122 1.24 -18.62 -2.07
CA ARG A 122 2.37 -19.14 -2.86
C ARG A 122 2.60 -18.44 -4.19
N VAL A 123 1.71 -17.52 -4.61
CA VAL A 123 1.97 -16.69 -5.78
C VAL A 123 2.99 -15.62 -5.43
N ALA A 124 4.04 -15.53 -6.22
CA ALA A 124 5.11 -14.57 -6.05
C ALA A 124 5.57 -13.98 -7.38
N THR A 125 6.35 -12.91 -7.30
CA THR A 125 7.04 -12.31 -8.45
C THR A 125 8.30 -11.59 -7.98
N SER A 126 8.97 -10.88 -8.89
CA SER A 126 10.02 -9.92 -8.56
C SER A 126 9.89 -8.68 -9.44
N ALA A 127 10.39 -7.54 -8.99
CA ALA A 127 10.32 -6.33 -9.79
C ALA A 127 11.06 -6.46 -11.13
N GLN A 128 12.22 -7.12 -11.11
CA GLN A 128 12.99 -7.39 -12.33
C GLN A 128 12.19 -8.21 -13.34
N ARG A 129 11.55 -9.32 -12.91
CA ARG A 129 10.75 -10.17 -13.80
C ARG A 129 9.60 -9.39 -14.44
N VAL A 130 8.93 -8.54 -13.67
CA VAL A 130 7.83 -7.71 -14.16
C VAL A 130 8.33 -6.69 -15.19
N ARG A 131 9.42 -5.98 -14.90
CA ARG A 131 9.99 -4.98 -15.81
C ARG A 131 10.47 -5.60 -17.12
N GLU A 132 11.18 -6.71 -17.05
CA GLU A 132 11.62 -7.47 -18.25
C GLU A 132 10.44 -7.97 -19.07
N TYR A 133 9.38 -8.45 -18.41
CA TYR A 133 8.16 -8.86 -19.08
C TYR A 133 7.50 -7.71 -19.83
N MET A 134 7.31 -6.55 -19.17
CA MET A 134 6.71 -5.37 -19.79
C MET A 134 7.55 -4.85 -20.96
N ALA A 135 8.87 -4.78 -20.80
CA ALA A 135 9.77 -4.33 -21.86
C ALA A 135 9.66 -5.23 -23.10
N ARG A 136 9.68 -6.56 -22.91
CA ARG A 136 9.53 -7.54 -24.01
C ARG A 136 8.17 -7.46 -24.70
N LYS A 137 7.11 -7.13 -23.96
CA LYS A 137 5.74 -7.01 -24.50
C LYS A 137 5.42 -5.62 -25.06
N GLY A 138 6.35 -4.66 -24.98
CA GLY A 138 6.08 -3.28 -25.36
C GLY A 138 5.03 -2.60 -24.49
N MET A 139 4.88 -3.06 -23.24
CA MET A 139 3.93 -2.53 -22.26
C MET A 139 4.55 -1.49 -21.34
N ASP A 140 5.88 -1.33 -21.33
CA ASP A 140 6.54 -0.32 -20.51
C ASP A 140 6.51 1.05 -21.19
N LYS A 141 6.47 2.12 -20.39
CA LYS A 141 6.58 3.49 -20.88
C LYS A 141 7.15 4.40 -19.80
N ALA A 142 7.75 5.51 -20.24
CA ALA A 142 8.14 6.54 -19.31
C ALA A 142 6.92 7.25 -18.74
N VAL A 143 6.86 7.39 -17.41
CA VAL A 143 5.81 8.13 -16.72
C VAL A 143 6.43 9.24 -15.87
N ARG A 144 5.71 10.36 -15.78
CA ARG A 144 6.06 11.47 -14.90
C ARG A 144 4.90 11.69 -13.95
N ILE A 145 5.10 11.24 -12.72
CA ILE A 145 4.15 11.45 -11.63
C ILE A 145 4.58 12.66 -10.79
N PRO A 146 3.65 13.52 -10.34
CA PRO A 146 3.97 14.67 -9.47
C PRO A 146 4.73 14.25 -8.22
N GLY A 147 4.34 13.12 -7.62
CA GLY A 147 4.92 12.59 -6.39
C GLY A 147 4.54 13.40 -5.15
N PHE A 148 5.09 13.01 -4.01
CA PHE A 148 4.94 13.73 -2.74
C PHE A 148 5.99 14.84 -2.60
N SER A 149 5.69 15.82 -1.75
CA SER A 149 6.67 16.82 -1.32
C SER A 149 7.51 16.25 -0.18
N PHE A 150 8.81 16.56 -0.15
CA PHE A 150 9.72 16.07 0.88
C PHE A 150 10.50 17.21 1.52
N SER A 151 10.82 17.08 2.81
CA SER A 151 11.74 17.98 3.50
C SER A 151 13.14 17.88 2.92
N ALA A 152 13.83 19.03 2.85
CA ALA A 152 15.24 19.10 2.56
C ALA A 152 16.08 18.85 3.83
N ALA A 153 17.34 18.48 3.63
CA ALA A 153 18.27 18.34 4.75
C ALA A 153 18.46 19.70 5.45
N GLY A 154 18.24 19.73 6.77
CA GLY A 154 18.33 20.94 7.58
C GLY A 154 17.05 21.76 7.69
N ASP A 155 15.96 21.34 7.03
CA ASP A 155 14.63 21.90 7.31
C ASP A 155 14.28 21.70 8.80
N PRO A 156 13.54 22.64 9.41
CA PRO A 156 13.07 22.47 10.79
C PRO A 156 12.14 21.27 10.87
N LEU A 157 12.13 20.62 12.05
CA LEU A 157 11.13 19.60 12.36
C LEU A 157 9.72 20.21 12.28
N PRO A 158 8.73 19.45 11.77
CA PRO A 158 7.37 19.95 11.70
C PRO A 158 6.80 20.18 13.11
N GLU A 159 5.97 21.21 13.24
CA GLU A 159 5.12 21.39 14.43
C GLU A 159 3.98 20.36 14.40
N GLY A 160 3.68 19.76 15.54
CA GLY A 160 2.64 18.74 15.68
C GLY A 160 2.47 18.27 17.13
N GLU A 161 1.48 17.42 17.36
CA GLU A 161 1.29 16.78 18.67
C GLU A 161 2.28 15.62 18.82
N PRO A 162 2.85 15.38 20.01
CA PRO A 162 3.70 14.21 20.24
C PRO A 162 2.97 12.91 19.86
N ALA A 163 3.64 12.08 19.06
CA ALA A 163 3.10 10.81 18.58
C ALA A 163 4.20 9.75 18.42
N THR A 164 4.63 9.19 19.55
CA THR A 164 5.64 8.12 19.60
C THR A 164 5.05 6.72 19.46
N TYR A 165 3.73 6.61 19.50
CA TYR A 165 2.96 5.39 19.28
C TYR A 165 1.85 5.71 18.28
N ILE A 166 1.40 4.72 17.50
CA ILE A 166 0.22 4.82 16.64
C ILE A 166 -0.47 3.47 16.67
N HIS A 167 -1.78 3.45 16.91
CA HIS A 167 -2.63 2.28 16.79
C HIS A 167 -3.74 2.56 15.79
N VAL A 168 -3.75 1.76 14.73
CA VAL A 168 -4.78 1.80 13.68
C VAL A 168 -5.77 0.68 13.95
N PRO A 169 -7.05 0.98 14.26
CA PRO A 169 -8.01 -0.01 14.76
C PRO A 169 -8.62 -0.87 13.65
N TYR A 170 -7.78 -1.40 12.75
CA TYR A 170 -8.18 -2.40 11.77
C TYR A 170 -8.71 -3.67 12.46
N PRO A 171 -9.41 -4.55 11.71
CA PRO A 171 -9.90 -5.83 12.23
C PRO A 171 -8.81 -6.60 12.98
N ARG A 172 -9.19 -7.34 14.02
CA ARG A 172 -8.23 -8.05 14.92
C ARG A 172 -7.16 -8.86 14.19
N ARG A 173 -7.48 -9.47 13.04
CA ARG A 173 -6.53 -10.26 12.23
C ARG A 173 -5.49 -9.40 11.50
N ALA A 174 -5.66 -8.10 11.46
CA ALA A 174 -4.78 -7.13 10.82
C ALA A 174 -4.57 -5.90 11.72
N LEU A 175 -4.61 -6.06 13.04
CA LEU A 175 -4.29 -4.97 13.96
C LEU A 175 -2.87 -4.45 13.68
N VAL A 176 -2.73 -3.13 13.58
CA VAL A 176 -1.49 -2.44 13.22
C VAL A 176 -1.11 -1.46 14.31
N GLU A 177 0.16 -1.50 14.68
CA GLU A 177 0.76 -0.51 15.55
C GLU A 177 2.08 -0.01 14.94
N TYR A 178 2.43 1.22 15.26
CA TYR A 178 3.71 1.81 14.93
C TYR A 178 4.33 2.39 16.19
N ARG A 179 5.62 2.18 16.37
CA ARG A 179 6.39 2.71 17.51
C ARG A 179 7.56 3.53 16.98
N TYR A 180 7.65 4.78 17.39
CA TYR A 180 8.68 5.69 16.91
C TYR A 180 10.03 5.38 17.55
N ASP A 181 11.04 5.18 16.70
CA ASP A 181 12.43 5.06 17.09
C ASP A 181 13.10 6.44 16.97
N GLN A 182 13.39 7.05 18.13
CA GLN A 182 13.99 8.38 18.18
C GLN A 182 15.42 8.43 17.66
N GLU A 183 16.18 7.33 17.75
CA GLU A 183 17.56 7.28 17.28
C GLU A 183 17.62 7.14 15.76
N GLN A 184 16.71 6.35 15.21
CA GLN A 184 16.68 6.04 13.78
C GLN A 184 15.74 6.95 12.97
N HIS A 185 14.93 7.77 13.64
CA HIS A 185 13.98 8.71 13.03
C HIS A 185 12.94 8.05 12.11
N PHE A 186 12.44 6.87 12.49
CA PHE A 186 11.35 6.18 11.80
C PHE A 186 10.43 5.44 12.76
N TYR A 187 9.26 5.06 12.27
CA TYR A 187 8.31 4.21 12.98
C TYR A 187 8.56 2.74 12.65
N GLN A 188 8.80 1.91 13.66
CA GLN A 188 8.81 0.45 13.52
C GLN A 188 7.38 -0.08 13.51
N ARG A 189 7.05 -0.93 12.54
CA ARG A 189 5.71 -1.49 12.37
C ARG A 189 5.57 -2.80 13.14
N PHE A 190 4.43 -2.95 13.80
CA PHE A 190 4.01 -4.16 14.49
C PHE A 190 2.68 -4.64 13.89
N THR A 191 2.41 -5.94 14.02
CA THR A 191 1.08 -6.47 13.74
C THR A 191 0.70 -7.48 14.81
N GLN A 192 -0.51 -7.33 15.36
CA GLN A 192 -1.00 -8.17 16.45
C GLN A 192 -0.03 -8.23 17.66
N GLY A 193 0.62 -7.11 17.99
CA GLY A 193 1.58 -6.99 19.10
C GLY A 193 3.02 -7.46 18.79
N GLU A 194 3.26 -8.11 17.66
CA GLU A 194 4.57 -8.65 17.29
C GLU A 194 5.28 -7.79 16.22
N PRO A 195 6.63 -7.72 16.23
CA PRO A 195 7.40 -7.09 15.16
C PRO A 195 6.99 -7.59 13.77
N HIS A 196 6.61 -6.69 12.88
CA HIS A 196 6.22 -7.07 11.54
C HIS A 196 7.45 -7.19 10.65
N MET A 197 7.94 -8.41 10.43
CA MET A 197 9.16 -8.68 9.68
C MET A 197 8.94 -8.73 8.16
N ASP A 198 10.00 -8.49 7.39
CA ASP A 198 10.08 -8.78 5.96
C ASP A 198 10.88 -10.08 5.75
N ASP A 199 10.23 -11.08 5.15
CA ASP A 199 10.79 -12.40 4.87
C ASP A 199 11.93 -12.39 3.82
N LEU A 200 12.08 -11.29 3.08
CA LEU A 200 13.14 -11.14 2.09
C LEU A 200 14.51 -10.95 2.74
N ASN A 201 14.61 -10.12 3.77
CA ASN A 201 15.88 -9.69 4.37
C ASN A 201 15.94 -9.88 5.89
N GLY A 202 14.83 -10.26 6.54
CA GLY A 202 14.75 -10.40 7.99
C GLY A 202 14.75 -9.07 8.74
N GLU A 203 14.57 -7.94 8.05
CA GLU A 203 14.43 -6.63 8.66
C GLU A 203 12.99 -6.42 9.16
N GLN A 204 12.82 -5.68 10.25
CA GLN A 204 11.50 -5.24 10.66
C GLN A 204 11.02 -4.13 9.71
N LEU A 205 9.76 -4.22 9.27
CA LEU A 205 9.13 -3.18 8.47
C LEU A 205 9.08 -1.88 9.26
N SER A 206 9.40 -0.78 8.58
CA SER A 206 9.44 0.55 9.17
C SER A 206 8.94 1.60 8.19
N ALA A 207 8.59 2.77 8.71
CA ALA A 207 8.05 3.88 7.94
C ALA A 207 8.69 5.19 8.40
N ALA A 208 9.27 5.95 7.46
CA ALA A 208 9.65 7.33 7.75
C ALA A 208 8.40 8.22 7.92
N ASN A 209 7.32 7.85 7.23
CA ASN A 209 6.03 8.52 7.31
C ASN A 209 4.91 7.48 7.39
N VAL A 210 3.97 7.68 8.31
CA VAL A 210 2.67 7.00 8.33
C VAL A 210 1.61 8.04 8.03
N ILE A 211 0.78 7.82 7.03
CA ILE A 211 -0.31 8.72 6.66
C ILE A 211 -1.61 7.97 6.87
N VAL A 212 -2.46 8.46 7.75
CA VAL A 212 -3.83 7.98 7.87
C VAL A 212 -4.70 8.78 6.91
N HIS A 213 -5.21 8.11 5.88
CA HIS A 213 -6.07 8.68 4.85
C HIS A 213 -7.52 8.29 5.15
N TYR A 214 -8.33 9.26 5.57
CA TYR A 214 -9.74 9.03 5.87
C TYR A 214 -10.59 9.12 4.60
N ALA A 215 -11.23 8.02 4.24
CA ALA A 215 -12.09 7.93 3.06
C ALA A 215 -13.42 7.25 3.39
N THR A 216 -14.46 7.55 2.60
CA THR A 216 -15.73 6.86 2.70
C THR A 216 -15.60 5.46 2.11
N TYR A 217 -16.03 4.46 2.87
CA TYR A 217 -16.17 3.07 2.42
C TYR A 217 -17.64 2.81 2.13
N GLU A 218 -17.95 2.52 0.88
CA GLU A 218 -19.30 2.18 0.42
C GLU A 218 -19.37 0.68 0.15
N GLU A 219 -20.29 -0.02 0.81
CA GLU A 219 -20.58 -1.41 0.44
C GLU A 219 -21.20 -1.46 -0.96
N THR A 220 -20.76 -2.44 -1.76
CA THR A 220 -21.28 -2.68 -3.09
C THR A 220 -22.05 -4.00 -3.13
N ASP A 221 -22.94 -4.15 -4.12
CA ASP A 221 -23.62 -5.42 -4.40
C ASP A 221 -22.66 -6.50 -4.93
N VAL A 222 -21.39 -6.16 -5.16
CA VAL A 222 -20.36 -7.07 -5.64
C VAL A 222 -19.81 -7.84 -4.46
N VAL A 223 -19.74 -9.16 -4.60
CA VAL A 223 -19.16 -10.02 -3.57
C VAL A 223 -17.81 -10.59 -3.99
N ASP A 224 -17.00 -10.92 -3.00
CA ASP A 224 -15.77 -11.68 -3.19
C ASP A 224 -16.05 -13.17 -3.38
N VAL A 225 -14.99 -13.97 -3.50
CA VAL A 225 -15.09 -15.43 -3.71
C VAL A 225 -15.72 -16.18 -2.53
N LEU A 226 -15.82 -15.55 -1.36
CA LEU A 226 -16.44 -16.08 -0.15
C LEU A 226 -17.84 -15.48 0.10
N GLY A 227 -18.34 -14.62 -0.79
CA GLY A 227 -19.65 -13.98 -0.66
C GLY A 227 -19.66 -12.71 0.19
N ALA A 228 -18.50 -12.19 0.61
CA ALA A 228 -18.40 -10.95 1.37
C ALA A 228 -18.55 -9.73 0.45
N PRO A 229 -19.36 -8.71 0.80
CA PRO A 229 -19.46 -7.48 0.04
C PRO A 229 -18.10 -6.80 -0.16
N THR A 230 -17.86 -6.35 -1.38
CA THR A 230 -16.68 -5.57 -1.74
C THR A 230 -16.92 -4.10 -1.39
N PHE A 231 -15.91 -3.42 -0.87
CA PHE A 231 -15.98 -1.99 -0.61
C PHE A 231 -15.51 -1.18 -1.82
N ASN A 232 -16.26 -0.14 -2.15
CA ASN A 232 -15.80 0.99 -2.94
C ASN A 232 -15.22 2.04 -1.97
N ILE A 233 -13.94 2.38 -2.13
CA ILE A 233 -13.29 3.42 -1.32
C ILE A 233 -13.33 4.70 -2.16
N VAL A 234 -14.02 5.73 -1.67
CA VAL A 234 -14.13 7.01 -2.36
C VAL A 234 -12.78 7.74 -2.31
N PHE A 235 -11.96 7.54 -3.35
CA PHE A 235 -10.59 8.06 -3.45
C PHE A 235 -10.46 9.19 -4.48
N SER A 236 -11.45 10.09 -4.52
CA SER A 236 -11.42 11.36 -5.24
C SER A 236 -12.23 12.39 -4.45
N GLY A 237 -11.88 13.67 -4.57
CA GLY A 237 -12.42 14.75 -3.76
C GLY A 237 -11.40 15.28 -2.75
N GLU A 238 -11.84 15.54 -1.54
CA GLU A 238 -11.01 16.00 -0.43
C GLU A 238 -11.51 15.40 0.88
N GLY A 239 -10.62 15.30 1.88
CA GLY A 239 -10.96 14.74 3.17
C GLY A 239 -9.88 14.93 4.22
N ARG A 240 -10.14 14.41 5.41
CA ARG A 240 -9.22 14.47 6.55
C ARG A 240 -8.02 13.56 6.32
N ALA A 241 -6.84 13.99 6.78
CA ALA A 241 -5.67 13.13 6.89
C ALA A 241 -4.95 13.40 8.22
N GLN A 242 -4.25 12.41 8.74
CA GLN A 242 -3.26 12.60 9.80
C GLN A 242 -1.91 12.08 9.29
N ILE A 243 -0.85 12.85 9.49
CA ILE A 243 0.49 12.49 9.03
C ILE A 243 1.39 12.37 10.24
N PHE A 244 2.02 11.22 10.38
CA PHE A 244 2.96 10.90 11.44
C PHE A 244 4.35 10.79 10.84
N ARG A 245 5.25 11.66 11.29
CA ARG A 245 6.67 11.67 10.93
C ARG A 245 7.45 12.35 12.03
N ASP A 246 8.72 12.01 12.18
CA ASP A 246 9.61 12.64 13.16
C ASP A 246 9.07 12.63 14.61
N GLY A 247 8.25 11.64 14.98
CA GLY A 247 7.69 11.49 16.33
C GLY A 247 6.51 12.42 16.64
N VAL A 248 5.93 13.09 15.64
CA VAL A 248 4.77 13.97 15.81
C VAL A 248 3.62 13.61 14.87
N MET A 249 2.40 13.94 15.28
CA MET A 249 1.18 13.91 14.49
C MET A 249 0.87 15.31 13.97
N ILE A 250 0.68 15.41 12.66
CA ILE A 250 0.26 16.60 11.94
C ILE A 250 -1.17 16.39 11.44
N GLU A 251 -2.10 17.21 11.91
CA GLU A 251 -3.47 17.23 11.40
C GLU A 251 -3.48 17.90 10.00
N ALA A 252 -4.00 17.17 9.01
CA ALA A 252 -3.85 17.52 7.59
C ALA A 252 -5.16 17.24 6.81
N LYS A 253 -5.13 17.56 5.52
CA LYS A 253 -6.17 17.20 4.55
C LYS A 253 -5.54 16.50 3.35
N TRP A 254 -6.28 15.60 2.73
CA TRP A 254 -5.97 15.13 1.39
C TRP A 254 -6.87 15.82 0.37
N ALA A 255 -6.34 16.03 -0.84
CA ALA A 255 -7.08 16.56 -1.98
C ALA A 255 -6.64 15.85 -3.26
N LYS A 256 -7.61 15.28 -3.98
CA LYS A 256 -7.45 14.56 -5.25
C LYS A 256 -8.63 14.92 -6.17
N PRO A 257 -8.52 16.00 -6.98
CA PRO A 257 -9.67 16.57 -7.70
C PRO A 257 -10.41 15.58 -8.62
N GLY A 258 -9.70 14.65 -9.25
CA GLY A 258 -10.28 13.63 -10.10
C GLY A 258 -9.59 12.27 -10.01
N PRO A 259 -10.12 11.25 -10.73
CA PRO A 259 -9.63 9.88 -10.67
C PRO A 259 -8.16 9.71 -11.07
N GLN A 260 -7.69 10.50 -12.04
CA GLN A 260 -6.31 10.46 -12.57
C GLN A 260 -5.36 11.44 -11.87
N ASP A 261 -5.86 12.32 -11.02
CA ASP A 261 -5.01 13.29 -10.33
C ASP A 261 -4.18 12.61 -9.23
N PHE A 262 -2.99 13.13 -8.98
CA PHE A 262 -2.17 12.69 -7.87
C PHE A 262 -2.72 13.24 -6.54
N VAL A 263 -2.88 12.38 -5.54
CA VAL A 263 -3.32 12.81 -4.20
C VAL A 263 -2.29 13.77 -3.59
N ARG A 264 -2.77 14.89 -3.08
CA ARG A 264 -1.95 15.87 -2.35
C ARG A 264 -2.33 15.84 -0.88
N TYR A 265 -1.33 15.83 -0.01
CA TYR A 265 -1.51 16.03 1.42
C TYR A 265 -1.08 17.44 1.78
N VAL A 266 -1.97 18.19 2.42
CA VAL A 266 -1.82 19.62 2.71
C VAL A 266 -2.15 19.92 4.17
N TYR A 267 -1.49 20.93 4.72
CA TYR A 267 -1.87 21.53 5.99
C TYR A 267 -3.27 22.14 5.90
N LEU A 268 -3.84 22.51 7.05
CA LEU A 268 -5.20 23.09 7.11
C LEU A 268 -5.31 24.44 6.36
N ASP A 269 -4.19 25.13 6.17
CA ASP A 269 -4.07 26.37 5.38
C ASP A 269 -3.94 26.12 3.85
N GLY A 270 -3.83 24.86 3.43
CA GLY A 270 -3.70 24.44 2.04
C GLY A 270 -2.27 24.35 1.51
N SER A 271 -1.25 24.69 2.31
CA SER A 271 0.15 24.49 1.93
C SER A 271 0.53 23.00 1.95
N PRO A 272 1.46 22.53 1.09
CA PRO A 272 1.84 21.12 1.06
C PRO A 272 2.50 20.68 2.39
N VAL A 273 2.13 19.50 2.91
CA VAL A 273 2.88 18.89 4.00
C VAL A 273 4.12 18.20 3.41
N PRO A 274 5.35 18.63 3.74
CA PRO A 274 6.53 17.89 3.35
C PRO A 274 6.59 16.57 4.13
N LEU A 275 6.96 15.48 3.47
CA LEU A 275 7.24 14.19 4.09
C LEU A 275 8.73 14.06 4.42
N HIS A 276 9.07 13.22 5.40
CA HIS A 276 10.46 12.84 5.64
C HIS A 276 10.92 11.94 4.48
N PRO A 277 12.11 12.17 3.88
CA PRO A 277 12.63 11.24 2.87
C PRO A 277 12.69 9.80 3.41
N GLY A 278 12.03 8.87 2.72
CA GLY A 278 11.97 7.47 3.14
C GLY A 278 10.66 6.77 2.74
N GLN A 279 10.49 5.53 3.18
CA GLN A 279 9.27 4.75 2.91
C GLN A 279 8.06 5.39 3.59
N THR A 280 6.94 5.43 2.87
CA THR A 280 5.67 5.96 3.37
C THR A 280 4.60 4.87 3.41
N TRP A 281 3.98 4.67 4.56
CA TRP A 281 2.80 3.83 4.72
C TRP A 281 1.55 4.71 4.71
N ILE A 282 0.54 4.33 3.93
CA ILE A 282 -0.73 5.03 3.81
C ILE A 282 -1.83 4.09 4.26
N GLU A 283 -2.33 4.34 5.46
CA GLU A 283 -3.40 3.60 6.12
C GLU A 283 -4.74 4.21 5.69
N VAL A 284 -5.44 3.53 4.78
CA VAL A 284 -6.73 4.01 4.27
C VAL A 284 -7.82 3.52 5.19
N VAL A 285 -8.48 4.44 5.90
CA VAL A 285 -9.44 4.11 6.97
C VAL A 285 -10.80 4.79 6.75
N PRO A 286 -11.89 4.23 7.31
CA PRO A 286 -13.19 4.88 7.32
C PRO A 286 -13.15 6.23 8.05
N THR A 287 -14.04 7.14 7.66
CA THR A 287 -14.09 8.51 8.22
C THR A 287 -14.42 8.58 9.71
N ASP A 288 -14.99 7.52 10.28
CA ASP A 288 -15.36 7.41 11.69
C ASP A 288 -14.28 6.75 12.56
N TYR A 289 -13.15 6.34 11.98
CA TYR A 289 -12.05 5.76 12.73
C TYR A 289 -11.39 6.79 13.65
N GLN A 290 -11.01 6.34 14.84
CA GLN A 290 -10.22 7.11 15.79
C GLN A 290 -8.85 6.43 15.95
N ILE A 291 -7.79 7.18 15.63
CA ILE A 291 -6.42 6.71 15.75
C ILE A 291 -5.91 7.09 17.13
N THR A 292 -5.38 6.12 17.86
CA THR A 292 -4.70 6.37 19.14
C THR A 292 -3.23 6.57 18.86
N TYR A 293 -2.64 7.67 19.31
CA TYR A 293 -1.23 7.99 19.02
C TYR A 293 -0.42 8.54 20.19
N GLN A 294 -0.97 8.46 21.39
CA GLN A 294 -0.27 8.74 22.64
C GLN A 294 -0.33 7.48 23.48
N GLU A 295 0.80 7.08 24.09
CA GLU A 295 0.76 6.04 25.12
C GLU A 295 0.03 6.61 26.35
N GLU A 296 -0.95 5.87 26.88
CA GLU A 296 -1.58 6.18 28.17
C GLU A 296 -0.59 6.01 29.34
#